data_AF-A0A2W4V6V2-F1
#
_entry.id   AF-A0A2W4V6V2-F1
#
_cell.length_a   1.000
_cell.length_b   1.000
_cell.length_c   1.000
_cell.angle_alpha   90.00
_cell.angle_beta   90.00
_cell.angle_gamma   90.00
#
_symmetry.space_group_name_H-M   'P 1'
#
loop_
_entity.id
_entity.type
_entity.pdbx_description
1 polymer ?
#
loop_
_entity_poly.entity_id
_entity_poly.type
_entity_poly.pdbx_seq_one_letter_code
_entity_poly.pdbx_strand_id
1 'polypeptide(L)'
;MSGCEVPEQAKRTSADLVMQDNFTRGSKKMVDSDPTGMSFVLSVESTGQTHWYDAMGAMALIDGSSCPDGGPFSVSFHKPELDQTGETPGNYNTFPAGTVFEQGMKCREVFKDQTLLPFETTSEQGRRILWAALGMEGEFDNDRFAATEVSFNDKSPKYEAITGTLGGMMESAFVACGGSGVQVKRRLIYSRPSPAPEAKVFLNSSSAFVGLEFACLDGQPADRSL
;
A
#
# COMPACT_ATOMS: atom_id res chain seq x y z
N MET A 1 39.33 -16.63 12.05
CA MET A 1 38.39 -15.84 12.88
C MET A 1 37.00 -16.14 12.35
N SER A 2 36.29 -17.03 13.07
CA SER A 2 34.93 -17.49 12.78
C SER A 2 33.90 -16.56 13.42
N GLY A 3 32.76 -16.36 12.77
CA GLY A 3 31.58 -15.75 13.38
C GLY A 3 30.60 -15.21 12.35
N CYS A 4 29.85 -16.11 11.71
CA CYS A 4 28.58 -15.77 11.06
C CYS A 4 27.59 -15.30 12.13
N GLU A 5 26.75 -14.31 11.82
CA GLU A 5 25.38 -14.25 12.34
C GLU A 5 24.47 -13.50 11.34
N VAL A 6 23.43 -14.21 10.92
CA VAL A 6 22.33 -13.86 10.00
C VAL A 6 21.11 -13.51 10.88
N PRO A 7 20.19 -12.62 10.45
CA PRO A 7 19.66 -11.52 11.26
C PRO A 7 18.53 -11.89 12.23
N GLU A 8 18.27 -10.96 13.16
CA GLU A 8 17.15 -10.91 14.10
C GLU A 8 15.83 -11.35 13.44
N GLN A 9 15.42 -12.59 13.73
CA GLN A 9 14.08 -13.06 13.48
C GLN A 9 13.12 -12.26 14.36
N ALA A 10 12.19 -11.53 13.73
CA ALA A 10 11.03 -10.98 14.41
C ALA A 10 10.39 -12.08 15.29
N LYS A 11 10.24 -11.78 16.59
CA LYS A 11 9.65 -12.72 17.56
C LYS A 11 8.25 -13.12 17.09
N ARG A 12 8.14 -14.34 16.58
CA ARG A 12 6.89 -14.97 16.14
C ARG A 12 5.97 -15.16 17.35
N THR A 13 4.70 -14.86 17.19
CA THR A 13 3.69 -15.13 18.22
C THR A 13 3.29 -16.61 18.20
N SER A 14 2.68 -17.10 19.28
CA SER A 14 2.24 -18.51 19.36
C SER A 14 1.18 -18.88 18.31
N ALA A 15 0.39 -17.91 17.83
CA ALA A 15 -0.54 -18.11 16.73
C ALA A 15 0.19 -18.32 15.38
N ASP A 16 1.30 -17.62 15.16
CA ASP A 16 2.14 -17.78 13.95
C ASP A 16 2.82 -19.15 13.91
N LEU A 17 3.08 -19.75 15.08
CA LEU A 17 3.67 -21.09 15.21
C LEU A 17 2.64 -22.18 14.91
N VAL A 18 1.41 -22.07 15.44
CA VAL A 18 0.35 -23.07 15.23
C VAL A 18 -0.13 -23.12 13.77
N MET A 19 -0.13 -21.99 13.04
CA MET A 19 -0.46 -22.00 11.60
C MET A 19 0.63 -22.61 10.72
N GLN A 20 1.91 -22.55 11.14
CA GLN A 20 3.00 -23.25 10.44
C GLN A 20 2.96 -24.77 10.66
N ASP A 21 2.37 -25.27 11.75
CA ASP A 21 2.35 -26.70 12.02
C ASP A 21 1.49 -27.50 11.02
N ASN A 22 0.50 -26.85 10.38
CA ASN A 22 -0.41 -27.47 9.41
C ASN A 22 -0.05 -27.22 7.93
N PHE A 23 1.00 -26.44 7.64
CA PHE A 23 1.41 -26.11 6.27
C PHE A 23 2.92 -26.11 6.09
N THR A 24 3.39 -26.53 4.92
CA THR A 24 4.78 -26.36 4.53
C THR A 24 5.10 -24.87 4.33
N ARG A 25 6.39 -24.53 4.25
CA ARG A 25 6.81 -23.14 3.97
C ARG A 25 6.25 -22.71 2.61
N GLY A 26 5.36 -21.73 2.63
CA GLY A 26 4.75 -21.21 1.42
C GLY A 26 5.71 -20.45 0.50
N SER A 27 5.26 -20.20 -0.72
CA SER A 27 6.00 -19.49 -1.77
C SER A 27 5.21 -18.34 -2.38
N LYS A 28 5.93 -17.35 -2.90
CA LYS A 28 5.40 -16.25 -3.70
C LYS A 28 6.12 -16.25 -5.04
N LYS A 29 5.37 -16.47 -6.13
CA LYS A 29 5.92 -16.51 -7.50
C LYS A 29 5.32 -15.39 -8.33
N MET A 30 6.16 -14.56 -8.93
CA MET A 30 5.71 -13.54 -9.89
C MET A 30 5.14 -14.22 -11.14
N VAL A 31 4.07 -13.66 -11.71
CA VAL A 31 3.52 -14.14 -12.98
C VAL A 31 4.40 -13.62 -14.12
N ASP A 32 5.13 -14.52 -14.78
CA ASP A 32 6.11 -14.17 -15.82
C ASP A 32 5.50 -13.39 -17.01
N SER A 33 4.21 -13.58 -17.27
CA SER A 33 3.47 -12.85 -18.32
C SER A 33 3.01 -11.45 -17.93
N ASP A 34 3.23 -11.02 -16.68
CA ASP A 34 2.93 -9.65 -16.24
C ASP A 34 4.20 -8.79 -16.20
N PRO A 35 4.45 -7.97 -17.23
CA PRO A 35 5.65 -7.14 -17.30
C PRO A 35 5.71 -6.06 -16.21
N THR A 36 4.59 -5.78 -15.55
CA THR A 36 4.53 -4.79 -14.46
C THR A 36 4.99 -5.36 -13.12
N GLY A 37 5.10 -6.70 -13.00
CA GLY A 37 5.39 -7.34 -11.72
C GLY A 37 4.32 -7.07 -10.65
N MET A 38 3.08 -6.78 -11.06
CA MET A 38 1.97 -6.50 -10.15
C MET A 38 1.09 -7.72 -9.91
N SER A 39 1.39 -8.84 -10.57
CA SER A 39 0.66 -10.10 -10.44
C SER A 39 1.57 -11.19 -9.91
N PHE A 40 1.10 -11.93 -8.91
CA PHE A 40 1.83 -13.04 -8.30
C PHE A 40 0.88 -14.14 -7.82
N VAL A 41 1.44 -15.31 -7.59
CA VAL A 41 0.75 -16.47 -7.03
C VAL A 41 1.36 -16.76 -5.66
N LEU A 42 0.51 -16.77 -4.64
CA LEU A 42 0.85 -17.30 -3.32
C LEU A 42 0.51 -18.79 -3.29
N SER A 43 1.38 -19.61 -2.70
CA SER A 43 1.13 -21.05 -2.58
C SER A 43 1.56 -21.59 -1.22
N VAL A 44 0.75 -22.48 -0.65
CA VAL A 44 1.05 -23.29 0.54
C VAL A 44 0.61 -24.73 0.30
N GLU A 45 1.31 -25.69 0.90
CA GLU A 45 0.90 -27.10 0.86
C GLU A 45 0.55 -27.56 2.28
N SER A 46 -0.58 -28.23 2.46
CA SER A 46 -1.00 -28.71 3.77
C SER A 46 -0.17 -29.90 4.24
N THR A 47 0.27 -29.89 5.50
CA THR A 47 0.90 -31.05 6.15
C THR A 47 -0.13 -31.97 6.81
N GLY A 48 -1.34 -31.46 7.02
CA GLY A 48 -2.47 -32.16 7.62
C GLY A 48 -3.79 -31.87 6.90
N GLN A 49 -4.88 -32.46 7.41
CA GLN A 49 -6.22 -32.14 6.94
C GLN A 49 -6.57 -30.69 7.30
N THR A 50 -7.05 -29.90 6.33
CA THR A 50 -7.19 -28.45 6.50
C THR A 50 -8.33 -27.85 5.67
N HIS A 51 -8.56 -26.55 5.79
CA HIS A 51 -9.58 -25.81 5.04
C HIS A 51 -8.98 -24.60 4.31
N TRP A 52 -9.77 -24.04 3.41
CA TRP A 52 -9.41 -22.81 2.71
C TRP A 52 -9.11 -21.63 3.65
N TYR A 53 -9.87 -21.45 4.74
CA TYR A 53 -9.62 -20.34 5.66
C TYR A 53 -8.25 -20.45 6.37
N ASP A 54 -7.84 -21.67 6.71
CA ASP A 54 -6.53 -21.96 7.29
C ASP A 54 -5.41 -21.62 6.28
N ALA A 55 -5.59 -22.04 5.02
CA ALA A 55 -4.65 -21.77 3.94
C ALA A 55 -4.52 -20.26 3.65
N MET A 56 -5.63 -19.51 3.68
CA MET A 56 -5.58 -18.05 3.54
C MET A 56 -4.80 -17.38 4.67
N GLY A 57 -4.97 -17.84 5.92
CA GLY A 57 -4.17 -17.38 7.06
C GLY A 57 -2.68 -17.65 6.86
N ALA A 58 -2.33 -18.87 6.45
CA ALA A 58 -0.93 -19.24 6.16
C ALA A 58 -0.34 -18.42 5.00
N MET A 59 -1.09 -18.17 3.93
CA MET A 59 -0.63 -17.34 2.81
C MET A 59 -0.38 -15.88 3.21
N ALA A 60 -1.20 -15.31 4.10
CA ALA A 60 -1.00 -13.96 4.62
C ALA A 60 0.33 -13.79 5.38
N LEU A 61 0.87 -14.88 5.94
CA LEU A 61 2.18 -14.88 6.62
C LEU A 61 3.37 -14.98 5.65
N ILE A 62 3.17 -15.42 4.40
CA ILE A 62 4.22 -15.45 3.37
C ILE A 62 4.56 -14.03 2.93
N ASP A 63 3.52 -13.21 2.73
CA ASP A 63 3.62 -11.87 2.18
C ASP A 63 3.07 -10.89 3.22
N GLY A 64 3.89 -10.56 4.22
CA GLY A 64 3.54 -9.58 5.26
C GLY A 64 3.21 -8.18 4.72
N SER A 65 3.31 -7.95 3.41
CA SER A 65 2.92 -6.73 2.72
C SER A 65 2.02 -7.04 1.53
N SER A 66 0.74 -6.74 1.67
CA SER A 66 -0.23 -6.69 0.58
C SER A 66 0.23 -5.70 -0.48
N CYS A 67 0.67 -6.18 -1.64
CA CYS A 67 1.08 -5.38 -2.80
C CYS A 67 2.24 -4.38 -2.61
N PRO A 68 2.92 -4.01 -3.71
CA PRO A 68 3.79 -2.83 -3.71
C PRO A 68 3.04 -1.61 -3.15
N ASP A 69 3.73 -0.79 -2.36
CA ASP A 69 3.20 0.41 -1.70
C ASP A 69 2.02 0.18 -0.73
N GLY A 70 1.64 -1.05 -0.40
CA GLY A 70 0.47 -1.35 0.43
C GLY A 70 -0.87 -1.14 -0.27
N GLY A 71 -0.88 -1.13 -1.60
CA GLY A 71 -2.08 -0.85 -2.40
C GLY A 71 -3.13 -1.96 -2.35
N PRO A 72 -4.38 -1.67 -2.77
CA PRO A 72 -5.41 -2.69 -2.86
C PRO A 72 -5.07 -3.73 -3.94
N PHE A 73 -5.57 -4.94 -3.74
CA PHE A 73 -5.44 -6.03 -4.69
C PHE A 73 -6.80 -6.59 -5.12
N SER A 74 -6.75 -7.39 -6.18
CA SER A 74 -7.83 -8.26 -6.60
C SER A 74 -7.33 -9.70 -6.61
N VAL A 75 -8.20 -10.63 -6.24
CA VAL A 75 -7.92 -12.06 -6.39
C VAL A 75 -8.39 -12.50 -7.76
N SER A 76 -7.49 -13.08 -8.56
CA SER A 76 -7.79 -13.53 -9.92
C SER A 76 -8.28 -14.98 -9.95
N PHE A 77 -7.80 -15.83 -9.05
CA PHE A 77 -8.23 -17.21 -8.93
C PHE A 77 -7.88 -17.81 -7.56
N HIS A 78 -8.52 -18.94 -7.26
CA HIS A 78 -8.18 -19.85 -6.17
C HIS A 78 -8.02 -21.26 -6.73
N LYS A 79 -7.08 -22.03 -6.17
CA LYS A 79 -6.92 -23.44 -6.46
C LYS A 79 -6.58 -24.21 -5.18
N PRO A 80 -7.28 -25.30 -4.82
CA PRO A 80 -8.49 -25.83 -5.47
C PRO A 80 -9.61 -24.78 -5.54
N GLU A 81 -10.44 -24.76 -6.57
CA GLU A 81 -11.47 -23.73 -6.71
C GLU A 81 -12.36 -23.67 -5.46
N LEU A 82 -12.68 -22.46 -5.00
CA LEU A 82 -13.74 -22.27 -4.02
C LEU A 82 -15.05 -22.53 -4.77
N ASP A 83 -15.82 -23.55 -4.38
CA ASP A 83 -17.13 -23.80 -4.96
C ASP A 83 -17.98 -22.51 -4.84
N GLN A 84 -18.18 -21.83 -5.96
CA GLN A 84 -18.98 -20.60 -6.04
C GLN A 84 -20.48 -20.88 -6.04
N THR A 85 -20.89 -22.12 -5.81
CA THR A 85 -22.30 -22.52 -5.77
C THR A 85 -22.97 -22.01 -4.50
N GLY A 86 -23.22 -20.70 -4.44
CA GLY A 86 -24.35 -19.98 -3.79
C GLY A 86 -24.82 -20.32 -2.37
N GLU A 87 -24.28 -21.34 -1.71
CA GLU A 87 -24.75 -21.90 -0.46
C GLU A 87 -23.64 -21.74 0.57
N THR A 88 -23.62 -20.56 1.17
CA THR A 88 -22.97 -20.26 2.45
C THR A 88 -21.43 -20.36 2.46
N PRO A 89 -20.70 -19.32 2.90
CA PRO A 89 -19.24 -19.36 3.14
C PRO A 89 -18.77 -20.37 4.22
N GLY A 90 -19.63 -21.31 4.64
CA GLY A 90 -19.45 -22.21 5.77
C GLY A 90 -19.56 -23.71 5.44
N ASN A 91 -19.68 -24.11 4.17
CA ASN A 91 -19.35 -25.49 3.80
C ASN A 91 -17.83 -25.57 3.69
N TYR A 92 -17.22 -25.85 4.85
CA TYR A 92 -15.80 -26.08 5.03
C TYR A 92 -15.38 -27.27 4.16
N ASN A 93 -15.05 -27.03 2.89
CA ASN A 93 -14.39 -28.03 2.07
C ASN A 93 -13.10 -28.40 2.79
N THR A 94 -13.13 -29.54 3.47
CA THR A 94 -11.98 -30.07 4.16
C THR A 94 -11.12 -30.80 3.14
N PHE A 95 -9.88 -30.37 3.02
CA PHE A 95 -8.92 -30.92 2.07
C PHE A 95 -7.95 -31.85 2.79
N PRO A 96 -7.52 -32.95 2.15
CA PRO A 96 -6.55 -33.87 2.74
C PRO A 96 -5.17 -33.23 2.87
N ALA A 97 -4.29 -33.88 3.64
CA ALA A 97 -2.86 -33.54 3.67
C ALA A 97 -2.23 -33.66 2.27
N GLY A 98 -1.23 -32.83 1.98
CA GLY A 98 -0.59 -32.72 0.67
C GLY A 98 -1.38 -31.88 -0.34
N THR A 99 -2.45 -31.20 0.10
CA THR A 99 -3.20 -30.31 -0.80
C THR A 99 -2.42 -29.03 -0.99
N VAL A 100 -2.14 -28.69 -2.25
CA VAL A 100 -1.53 -27.41 -2.62
C VAL A 100 -2.62 -26.38 -2.86
N PHE A 101 -2.61 -25.33 -2.05
CA PHE A 101 -3.46 -24.17 -2.21
C PHE A 101 -2.69 -23.09 -2.95
N GLU A 102 -3.32 -22.47 -3.95
CA GLU A 102 -2.78 -21.35 -4.72
C GLU A 102 -3.80 -20.22 -4.78
N GLN A 103 -3.33 -18.98 -4.57
CA GLN A 103 -4.12 -17.77 -4.75
C GLN A 103 -3.41 -16.84 -5.73
N GLY A 104 -4.06 -16.56 -6.85
CA GLY A 104 -3.61 -15.56 -7.80
C GLY A 104 -4.00 -14.17 -7.33
N MET A 105 -3.02 -13.28 -7.20
CA MET A 105 -3.23 -11.89 -6.79
C MET A 105 -2.78 -10.94 -7.89
N LYS A 106 -3.54 -9.86 -8.07
CA LYS A 106 -3.17 -8.73 -8.92
C LYS A 106 -3.33 -7.42 -8.16
N CYS A 107 -2.21 -6.76 -7.96
CA CYS A 107 -2.11 -5.46 -7.32
C CYS A 107 -2.59 -4.34 -8.23
N ARG A 108 -3.29 -3.37 -7.64
CA ARG A 108 -3.64 -2.14 -8.34
C ARG A 108 -2.46 -1.18 -8.28
N GLU A 109 -2.14 -0.59 -9.42
CA GLU A 109 -1.29 0.59 -9.47
C GLU A 109 -2.07 1.80 -8.92
N VAL A 110 -1.65 2.33 -7.78
CA VAL A 110 -2.45 3.32 -7.03
C VAL A 110 -2.13 4.77 -7.39
N PHE A 111 -0.86 5.09 -7.61
CA PHE A 111 -0.39 6.45 -7.88
C PHE A 111 0.24 6.56 -9.27
N LYS A 112 -0.58 6.39 -10.31
CA LYS A 112 -0.13 6.42 -11.73
C LYS A 112 0.49 7.76 -12.14
N ASP A 113 0.06 8.83 -11.50
CA ASP A 113 0.46 10.21 -11.73
C ASP A 113 1.64 10.65 -10.85
N GLN A 114 2.20 9.76 -10.03
CA GLN A 114 3.33 10.13 -9.20
C GLN A 114 4.59 10.39 -10.04
N THR A 115 5.39 11.35 -9.60
CA THR A 115 6.73 11.57 -10.12
C THR A 115 7.76 11.10 -9.09
N LEU A 116 8.75 10.33 -9.52
CA LEU A 116 9.85 9.90 -8.66
C LEU A 116 10.93 10.99 -8.61
N LEU A 117 11.29 11.41 -7.40
CA LEU A 117 12.41 12.31 -7.16
C LEU A 117 13.70 11.51 -6.97
N PRO A 118 14.88 12.10 -7.25
CA PRO A 118 16.16 11.50 -6.85
C PRO A 118 16.21 11.26 -5.34
N PHE A 119 16.81 10.15 -4.90
CA PHE A 119 16.91 9.81 -3.47
C PHE A 119 17.66 10.89 -2.65
N GLU A 120 18.60 11.58 -3.29
CA GLU A 120 19.44 12.64 -2.71
C GLU A 120 18.65 13.94 -2.45
N THR A 121 17.44 14.05 -2.99
CA THR A 121 16.60 15.24 -2.84
C THR A 121 16.32 15.47 -1.36
N THR A 122 16.76 16.60 -0.82
CA THR A 122 16.46 16.95 0.58
C THR A 122 14.99 17.28 0.77
N SER A 123 14.48 17.24 2.00
CA SER A 123 13.08 17.61 2.27
C SER A 123 12.78 19.05 1.86
N GLU A 124 13.75 19.96 2.04
CA GLU A 124 13.62 21.34 1.58
C GLU A 124 13.53 21.44 0.06
N GLN A 125 14.38 20.71 -0.67
CA GLN A 125 14.33 20.68 -2.14
C GLN A 125 13.03 20.08 -2.65
N GLY A 126 12.57 18.96 -2.08
CA GLY A 126 11.31 18.32 -2.43
C GLY A 126 10.12 19.26 -2.23
N ARG A 127 10.08 19.98 -1.09
CA ARG A 127 9.09 21.02 -0.82
C ARG A 127 9.13 22.14 -1.86
N ARG A 128 10.32 22.65 -2.21
CA ARG A 128 10.48 23.69 -3.23
C ARG A 128 9.99 23.23 -4.61
N ILE A 129 10.27 21.98 -5.00
CA ILE A 129 9.78 21.39 -6.26
C ILE A 129 8.25 21.33 -6.26
N LEU A 130 7.65 20.83 -5.17
CA LEU A 130 6.20 20.77 -5.04
C LEU A 130 5.56 22.16 -5.14
N TRP A 131 6.10 23.15 -4.43
CA TRP A 131 5.59 24.53 -4.45
C TRP A 131 5.70 25.18 -5.83
N ALA A 132 6.84 25.01 -6.51
CA ALA A 132 7.00 25.50 -7.88
C ALA A 132 5.99 24.85 -8.83
N ALA A 133 5.74 23.53 -8.70
CA ALA A 133 4.80 22.80 -9.54
C ALA A 133 3.33 23.18 -9.32
N LEU A 134 2.99 23.70 -8.14
CA LEU A 134 1.69 24.32 -7.86
C LEU A 134 1.54 25.71 -8.52
N GLY A 135 2.55 26.19 -9.25
CA GLY A 135 2.48 27.44 -10.01
C GLY A 135 2.63 28.69 -9.15
N MET A 136 3.37 28.57 -8.05
CA MET A 136 3.62 29.68 -7.14
C MET A 136 4.81 30.54 -7.60
N GLU A 137 4.52 31.75 -8.05
CA GLU A 137 5.49 32.86 -8.09
C GLU A 137 5.19 33.82 -6.93
N GLY A 138 5.37 33.38 -5.67
CA GLY A 138 5.01 34.21 -4.51
C GLY A 138 4.88 33.46 -3.16
N GLU A 139 4.26 34.12 -2.19
CA GLU A 139 3.95 33.54 -0.87
C GLU A 139 2.93 32.39 -0.99
N PHE A 140 3.02 31.41 -0.08
CA PHE A 140 2.14 30.23 -0.11
C PHE A 140 0.71 30.61 0.27
N ASP A 141 -0.18 30.58 -0.73
CA ASP A 141 -1.61 30.81 -0.55
C ASP A 141 -2.29 29.54 0.02
N ASN A 142 -2.36 29.50 1.34
CA ASN A 142 -3.01 28.41 2.06
C ASN A 142 -4.54 28.34 1.82
N ASP A 143 -5.16 29.32 1.14
CA ASP A 143 -6.61 29.31 0.80
C ASP A 143 -6.89 28.60 -0.52
N ARG A 144 -5.84 28.36 -1.32
CA ARG A 144 -5.90 27.68 -2.61
C ARG A 144 -5.10 26.38 -2.64
N PHE A 145 -4.09 26.27 -1.78
CA PHE A 145 -3.16 25.15 -1.80
C PHE A 145 -3.05 24.45 -0.45
N ALA A 146 -2.95 23.13 -0.49
CA ALA A 146 -2.53 22.30 0.65
C ALA A 146 -1.30 21.50 0.24
N ALA A 147 -0.25 21.47 1.05
CA ALA A 147 0.99 20.77 0.73
C ALA A 147 1.68 20.24 1.99
N THR A 148 2.20 19.01 1.95
CA THR A 148 2.97 18.45 3.06
C THR A 148 3.94 17.36 2.60
N GLU A 149 4.87 17.00 3.49
CA GLU A 149 5.68 15.78 3.38
C GLU A 149 5.01 14.66 4.19
N VAL A 150 4.97 13.47 3.60
CA VAL A 150 4.40 12.25 4.18
C VAL A 150 5.48 11.21 4.23
N SER A 151 5.72 10.62 5.40
CA SER A 151 6.63 9.48 5.57
C SER A 151 5.81 8.20 5.64
N PHE A 152 6.34 7.11 5.09
CA PHE A 152 5.67 5.80 5.12
C PHE A 152 6.61 4.70 5.63
N ASN A 153 6.03 3.71 6.30
CA ASN A 153 6.73 2.58 6.90
C ASN A 153 5.92 1.29 6.84
N ASP A 154 6.44 0.18 7.36
CA ASP A 154 5.74 -1.12 7.36
C ASP A 154 4.37 -1.10 8.08
N LYS A 155 4.19 -0.22 9.06
CA LYS A 155 2.92 -0.06 9.81
C LYS A 155 1.98 0.95 9.19
N SER A 156 2.48 1.84 8.33
CA SER A 156 1.70 2.82 7.59
C SER A 156 2.23 2.84 6.16
N PRO A 157 1.78 1.86 5.34
CA PRO A 157 2.23 1.74 3.97
C PRO A 157 1.93 3.00 3.17
N LYS A 158 2.69 3.20 2.10
CA LYS A 158 2.60 4.41 1.26
C LYS A 158 1.18 4.71 0.79
N TYR A 159 0.42 3.69 0.39
CA TYR A 159 -0.98 3.84 -0.02
C TYR A 159 -1.83 4.48 1.08
N GLU A 160 -1.79 3.93 2.29
CA GLU A 160 -2.56 4.42 3.44
C GLU A 160 -2.09 5.81 3.86
N ALA A 161 -0.77 6.02 3.96
CA ALA A 161 -0.20 7.28 4.39
C ALA A 161 -0.54 8.44 3.45
N ILE A 162 -0.40 8.24 2.14
CA ILE A 162 -0.72 9.27 1.14
C ILE A 162 -2.25 9.47 1.05
N THR A 163 -3.04 8.39 1.01
CA THR A 163 -4.50 8.51 0.89
C THR A 163 -5.11 9.16 2.12
N GLY A 164 -4.65 8.80 3.32
CA GLY A 164 -5.06 9.42 4.58
C GLY A 164 -4.69 10.91 4.63
N THR A 165 -3.48 11.26 4.18
CA THR A 165 -3.04 12.66 4.10
C THR A 165 -3.89 13.46 3.12
N LEU A 166 -4.13 12.94 1.91
CA LEU A 166 -4.99 13.57 0.92
C LEU A 166 -6.42 13.75 1.45
N GLY A 167 -6.95 12.77 2.17
CA GLY A 167 -8.24 12.87 2.85
C GLY A 167 -8.28 14.02 3.86
N GLY A 168 -7.27 14.13 4.74
CA GLY A 168 -7.18 15.23 5.70
C GLY A 168 -7.01 16.59 5.05
N MET A 169 -6.25 16.69 3.94
CA MET A 169 -6.13 17.93 3.16
C MET A 169 -7.49 18.34 2.54
N MET A 170 -8.25 17.38 2.01
CA MET A 170 -9.57 17.62 1.46
C MET A 170 -10.58 18.06 2.52
N GLU A 171 -10.56 17.41 3.69
CA GLU A 171 -11.40 17.79 4.83
C GLU A 171 -11.07 19.21 5.31
N SER A 172 -9.78 19.52 5.46
CA SER A 172 -9.33 20.87 5.85
C SER A 172 -9.78 21.92 4.85
N ALA A 173 -9.64 21.64 3.54
CA ALA A 173 -10.14 22.52 2.49
C ALA A 173 -11.66 22.67 2.54
N PHE A 174 -12.40 21.61 2.85
CA PHE A 174 -13.87 21.65 2.95
C PHE A 174 -14.35 22.51 4.12
N VAL A 175 -13.71 22.37 5.28
CA VAL A 175 -13.97 23.23 6.45
C VAL A 175 -13.66 24.68 6.11
N ALA A 176 -12.51 24.93 5.47
CA ALA A 176 -12.12 26.27 5.08
C ALA A 176 -13.09 26.87 4.04
N CYS A 177 -13.70 26.06 3.18
CA CYS A 177 -14.77 26.51 2.28
C CYS A 177 -16.16 26.62 2.95
N GLY A 178 -16.26 26.58 4.27
CA GLY A 178 -17.55 26.72 4.98
C GLY A 178 -18.58 25.64 4.64
N GLY A 179 -18.14 24.49 4.14
CA GLY A 179 -19.00 23.38 3.75
C GLY A 179 -19.70 23.52 2.39
N SER A 180 -19.39 24.55 1.60
CA SER A 180 -19.96 24.74 0.24
C SER A 180 -19.47 23.72 -0.78
N GLY A 181 -18.43 22.95 -0.42
CA GLY A 181 -17.79 21.94 -1.25
C GLY A 181 -16.50 22.44 -1.91
N VAL A 182 -15.65 21.49 -2.27
CA VAL A 182 -14.29 21.76 -2.77
C VAL A 182 -14.14 21.15 -4.15
N GLN A 183 -13.62 21.94 -5.10
CA GLN A 183 -13.16 21.43 -6.38
C GLN A 183 -11.64 21.30 -6.38
N VAL A 184 -11.15 20.06 -6.48
CA VAL A 184 -9.72 19.80 -6.73
C VAL A 184 -9.39 20.12 -8.18
N LYS A 185 -8.48 21.06 -8.40
CA LYS A 185 -7.97 21.44 -9.72
C LYS A 185 -6.75 20.63 -10.09
N ARG A 186 -5.88 20.36 -9.12
CA ARG A 186 -4.63 19.62 -9.33
C ARG A 186 -4.29 18.80 -8.11
N ARG A 187 -3.76 17.60 -8.35
CA ARG A 187 -3.12 16.75 -7.35
C ARG A 187 -1.69 16.48 -7.79
N LEU A 188 -0.75 16.61 -6.88
CA LEU A 188 0.66 16.36 -7.12
C LEU A 188 1.18 15.38 -6.07
N ILE A 189 1.89 14.35 -6.51
CA ILE A 189 2.54 13.36 -5.66
C ILE A 189 3.98 13.18 -6.16
N TYR A 190 4.94 13.66 -5.38
CA TYR A 190 6.36 13.49 -5.65
C TYR A 190 6.96 12.51 -4.65
N SER A 191 7.19 11.26 -5.06
CA SER A 191 7.72 10.22 -4.18
C SER A 191 9.26 10.24 -4.20
N ARG A 192 9.89 10.30 -3.03
CA ARG A 192 11.34 10.17 -2.87
C ARG A 192 11.66 8.76 -2.34
N PRO A 193 12.35 7.91 -3.12
CA PRO A 193 12.71 6.55 -2.70
C PRO A 193 13.82 6.52 -1.64
N SER A 194 13.82 5.49 -0.79
CA SER A 194 14.87 5.22 0.19
C SER A 194 16.16 4.70 -0.49
N PRO A 195 17.36 5.04 0.02
CA PRO A 195 18.63 4.60 -0.56
C PRO A 195 18.95 3.10 -0.40
N ALA A 196 18.05 2.29 0.19
CA ALA A 196 18.33 0.89 0.46
C ALA A 196 18.53 0.07 -0.84
N PRO A 197 19.69 -0.62 -1.02
CA PRO A 197 20.07 -1.29 -2.27
C PRO A 197 19.21 -2.51 -2.64
N GLU A 198 18.42 -3.03 -1.70
CA GLU A 198 17.48 -4.15 -1.90
C GLU A 198 16.04 -3.70 -2.20
N ALA A 199 15.79 -2.37 -2.29
CA ALA A 199 14.49 -1.79 -2.57
C ALA A 199 14.04 -1.96 -4.04
N LYS A 200 14.21 -3.16 -4.61
CA LYS A 200 13.42 -3.55 -5.76
C LYS A 200 11.96 -3.57 -5.29
N VAL A 201 11.26 -2.48 -5.58
CA VAL A 201 9.79 -2.32 -5.55
C VAL A 201 9.16 -1.97 -4.18
N PHE A 202 9.87 -2.06 -3.05
CA PHE A 202 9.28 -1.77 -1.73
C PHE A 202 9.79 -0.47 -1.11
N LEU A 203 8.89 0.50 -1.00
CA LEU A 203 9.19 1.85 -0.51
C LEU A 203 9.00 2.01 1.01
N ASN A 204 8.88 0.96 1.82
CA ASN A 204 8.51 1.05 3.26
C ASN A 204 9.48 1.78 4.21
N SER A 205 10.40 2.62 3.72
CA SER A 205 11.22 3.53 4.52
C SER A 205 11.48 4.86 3.79
N SER A 206 10.50 5.35 3.03
CA SER A 206 10.67 6.55 2.22
C SER A 206 9.62 7.62 2.51
N SER A 207 9.56 8.65 1.66
CA SER A 207 8.68 9.81 1.84
C SER A 207 8.08 10.26 0.51
N ALA A 208 6.99 11.01 0.57
CA ALA A 208 6.41 11.68 -0.58
C ALA A 208 6.02 13.12 -0.21
N PHE A 209 6.19 14.03 -1.16
CA PHE A 209 5.68 15.39 -1.08
C PHE A 209 4.36 15.43 -1.83
N VAL A 210 3.29 15.71 -1.09
CA VAL A 210 1.92 15.66 -1.61
C VAL A 210 1.35 17.07 -1.58
N GLY A 211 0.67 17.47 -2.66
CA GLY A 211 -0.03 18.74 -2.70
C GLY A 211 -1.30 18.72 -3.52
N LEU A 212 -2.21 19.63 -3.15
CA LEU A 212 -3.49 19.88 -3.77
C LEU A 212 -3.62 21.36 -4.10
N GLU A 213 -4.12 21.64 -5.30
CA GLU A 213 -4.72 22.92 -5.67
C GLU A 213 -6.23 22.76 -5.65
N PHE A 214 -6.92 23.64 -4.93
CA PHE A 214 -8.36 23.58 -4.76
C PHE A 214 -9.02 24.96 -4.87
N ALA A 215 -10.35 24.94 -5.02
CA ALA A 215 -11.20 26.12 -4.98
C ALA A 215 -12.54 25.77 -4.31
N CYS A 216 -13.14 26.73 -3.60
CA CYS A 216 -14.48 26.58 -3.04
C CYS A 216 -15.53 26.66 -4.16
N LEU A 217 -16.55 25.80 -4.10
CA LEU A 217 -17.57 25.72 -5.15
C LEU A 217 -18.51 26.94 -5.21
N ASP A 218 -18.66 27.65 -4.10
CA ASP A 218 -19.39 28.92 -4.02
C ASP A 218 -18.58 30.13 -4.55
N GLY A 219 -17.31 29.91 -4.93
CA GLY A 219 -16.41 30.94 -5.43
C GLY A 219 -15.92 31.93 -4.36
N GLN A 220 -16.23 31.71 -3.09
CA GLN A 220 -15.68 32.50 -1.99
C GLN A 220 -14.24 32.06 -1.66
N PRO A 221 -13.39 32.97 -1.15
CA PRO A 221 -12.12 32.58 -0.56
C PRO A 221 -12.37 31.75 0.72
N ALA A 222 -11.41 30.91 1.08
CA ALA A 222 -11.51 30.06 2.25
C ALA A 222 -11.55 30.90 3.55
N ASP A 223 -12.51 30.61 4.44
CA ASP A 223 -12.67 31.24 5.75
C ASP A 223 -11.89 30.48 6.84
N ARG A 224 -11.09 31.21 7.62
CA ARG A 224 -10.22 30.68 8.68
C ARG A 224 -10.67 31.07 10.08
N SER A 225 -11.86 31.64 10.24
CA SER A 225 -12.34 32.12 11.54
C SER A 225 -12.85 31.01 12.48
N LEU A 226 -12.57 29.74 12.16
CA LEU A 226 -12.97 28.54 12.90
C LEU A 226 -11.81 27.90 13.67
#